data_AF-A0A1A0IY79-F1
#
_entry.id   AF-A0A1A0IY79-F1
#
_cell.length_a   1.000
_cell.length_b   1.000
_cell.length_c   1.000
_cell.angle_alpha   90.00
_cell.angle_beta   90.00
_cell.angle_gamma   90.00
#
_symmetry.space_group_name_H-M   'P 1'
#
loop_
_entity.id
_entity.type
_entity.pdbx_description
1 polymer ?
#
loop_
_entity_poly.entity_id
_entity_poly.type
_entity_poly.pdbx_seq_one_letter_code
_entity_poly.pdbx_strand_id
1 'polypeptide(L)' 'MTTTAAEALVTRGWAVGERHRLTGDHPVVQAIWALEDAIDHHTTDIDHAAARVEALIGELP' A
#
# COMPACT_ATOMS: atom_id res chain seq x y z
N MET A 1 8.02 3.69 10.62
CA MET A 1 8.46 3.79 9.21
C MET A 1 8.77 5.26 8.90
N THR A 2 9.61 5.59 7.91
CA THR A 2 9.73 6.99 7.41
C THR A 2 8.76 7.24 6.27
N THR A 3 8.32 8.48 6.05
CA THR A 3 7.47 8.84 4.89
C THR A 3 8.06 8.34 3.57
N THR A 4 9.37 8.51 3.37
CA THR A 4 10.09 8.00 2.19
C THR A 4 10.01 6.47 2.04
N ALA A 5 10.07 5.71 3.13
CA ALA A 5 9.91 4.27 3.07
C ALA A 5 8.47 3.87 2.72
N ALA A 6 7.48 4.62 3.20
CA ALA A 6 6.07 4.42 2.86
C ALA A 6 5.79 4.74 1.37
N GLU A 7 6.33 5.83 0.84
CA GLU A 7 6.24 6.20 -0.59
C GLU A 7 6.89 5.13 -1.49
N ALA A 8 8.02 4.56 -1.06
CA ALA A 8 8.66 3.46 -1.76
C ALA A 8 7.78 2.19 -1.75
N LEU A 9 7.10 1.93 -0.64
CA LEU A 9 6.15 0.82 -0.52
C LEU A 9 4.93 1.00 -1.43
N VAL A 10 4.36 2.21 -1.50
CA VAL A 10 3.28 2.56 -2.45
C VAL A 10 3.70 2.25 -3.89
N THR A 11 4.87 2.74 -4.29
CA THR A 11 5.42 2.50 -5.64
C THR A 11 5.55 0.99 -5.93
N ARG A 12 6.10 0.21 -4.98
CA ARG A 12 6.21 -1.25 -5.10
C ARG A 12 4.83 -1.91 -5.18
N GLY A 13 3.89 -1.48 -4.36
CA GLY A 13 2.52 -1.99 -4.33
C GLY A 13 1.82 -1.82 -5.66
N TRP A 14 1.94 -0.65 -6.29
CA TRP A 14 1.38 -0.43 -7.63
C TRP A 14 2.01 -1.31 -8.70
N ALA A 15 3.33 -1.50 -8.67
CA ALA A 15 4.01 -2.41 -9.60
C ALA A 15 3.50 -3.86 -9.48
N VAL A 16 3.23 -4.32 -8.26
CA VAL A 16 2.59 -5.62 -8.00
C VAL A 16 1.14 -5.61 -8.50
N GLY A 17 0.37 -4.57 -8.19
CA GLY A 17 -1.01 -4.42 -8.65
C GLY A 17 -1.13 -4.51 -10.17
N GLU A 18 -0.25 -3.83 -10.90
CA GLU A 18 -0.23 -3.87 -12.36
C GLU A 18 0.19 -5.25 -12.89
N ARG A 19 1.22 -5.88 -12.31
CA ARG A 19 1.63 -7.24 -12.67
C ARG A 19 0.49 -8.25 -12.55
N HIS A 20 -0.34 -8.11 -11.52
CA HIS A 20 -1.49 -9.00 -11.26
C HIS A 20 -2.80 -8.50 -11.90
N ARG A 21 -2.79 -7.36 -12.59
CA ARG A 21 -3.98 -6.69 -13.15
C ARG A 21 -5.10 -6.50 -12.12
N LEU A 22 -4.72 -6.12 -10.89
CA LEU A 22 -5.65 -5.87 -9.81
C LEU A 22 -6.51 -4.65 -10.12
N THR A 23 -7.79 -4.75 -9.81
CA THR A 23 -8.78 -3.67 -9.97
C THR A 23 -8.99 -2.92 -8.67
N GLY A 24 -9.65 -1.77 -8.74
CA GLY A 24 -9.84 -0.86 -7.60
C GLY A 24 -10.48 -1.52 -6.37
N ASP A 25 -11.35 -2.50 -6.55
CA ASP A 25 -12.01 -3.26 -5.49
C ASP A 25 -11.12 -4.32 -4.82
N HIS A 26 -9.93 -4.60 -5.36
CA HIS A 26 -9.03 -5.58 -4.80
C HIS A 26 -8.45 -5.09 -3.45
N PRO A 27 -8.36 -5.95 -2.42
CA PRO A 27 -7.87 -5.57 -1.09
C PRO A 27 -6.49 -4.89 -1.09
N VAL A 28 -5.57 -5.36 -1.94
CA VAL A 28 -4.24 -4.74 -2.14
C VAL A 28 -4.35 -3.30 -2.63
N VAL A 29 -5.22 -3.03 -3.61
CA VAL A 29 -5.39 -1.68 -4.17
C VAL A 29 -6.00 -0.75 -3.14
N GLN A 30 -7.02 -1.20 -2.41
CA GLN A 30 -7.60 -0.46 -1.30
C GLN A 30 -6.59 -0.16 -0.18
N ALA A 31 -5.70 -1.10 0.12
CA ALA A 31 -4.64 -0.89 1.12
C ALA A 31 -3.58 0.11 0.65
N ILE A 32 -3.22 0.12 -0.64
CA ILE A 32 -2.30 1.11 -1.20
C ILE A 32 -2.92 2.52 -1.11
N TRP A 33 -4.19 2.68 -1.49
CA TRP A 33 -4.89 3.97 -1.32
C TRP A 33 -4.95 4.42 0.14
N ALA A 34 -5.21 3.51 1.09
CA ALA A 34 -5.20 3.86 2.51
C ALA A 34 -3.81 4.29 2.99
N LEU A 35 -2.74 3.73 2.44
CA LEU A 35 -1.37 4.14 2.75
C LEU A 35 -1.04 5.51 2.14
N GLU A 36 -1.42 5.76 0.89
CA GLU A 36 -1.31 7.08 0.24
C GLU A 36 -2.05 8.15 1.05
N ASP A 37 -3.29 7.86 1.47
CA ASP A 37 -4.09 8.75 2.31
C ASP A 37 -3.42 9.06 3.66
N ALA A 38 -2.82 8.06 4.30
CA ALA A 38 -2.10 8.26 5.56
C ALA A 38 -0.81 9.10 5.40
N ILE A 39 -0.11 8.94 4.27
CA ILE A 39 1.06 9.73 3.90
C ILE A 39 0.65 11.19 3.67
N ASP A 40 -0.34 11.41 2.81
CA ASP A 40 -0.77 12.74 2.35
C ASP A 40 -1.40 13.58 3.47
N HIS A 41 -2.14 12.93 4.37
CA HIS A 41 -2.78 13.62 5.49
C HIS A 41 -1.95 13.61 6.78
N HIS A 42 -0.71 13.11 6.73
CA HIS A 42 0.22 13.00 7.87
C HIS A 42 -0.45 12.39 9.12
N THR A 43 -1.24 11.33 8.92
CA THR A 43 -1.91 10.67 10.03
C THR A 43 -0.94 9.80 10.82
N THR A 44 -1.28 9.43 12.06
CA THR A 44 -0.41 8.61 12.93
C THR A 44 -0.36 7.14 12.53
N ASP A 45 -1.17 6.71 11.55
CA ASP A 45 -1.39 5.30 11.22
C ASP A 45 -0.60 4.79 9.99
N ILE A 46 0.41 5.53 9.52
CA ILE A 46 1.26 5.11 8.37
C ILE A 46 1.85 3.72 8.59
N ASP A 47 2.34 3.42 9.79
CA ASP A 47 2.92 2.11 10.12
C ASP A 47 1.89 0.97 10.00
N HIS A 48 0.64 1.22 10.41
CA HIS A 48 -0.43 0.24 10.31
C HIS A 48 -0.87 0.01 8.86
N ALA A 49 -1.03 1.09 8.09
CA ALA A 49 -1.37 1.03 6.68
C ALA A 49 -0.27 0.31 5.87
N ALA A 50 1.00 0.61 6.17
CA ALA A 50 2.14 -0.03 5.54
C ALA A 50 2.17 -1.54 5.80
N ALA A 51 2.02 -1.96 7.06
CA ALA A 51 1.97 -3.38 7.43
C ALA A 51 0.84 -4.12 6.69
N ARG A 52 -0.31 -3.47 6.49
CA ARG A 52 -1.43 -4.04 5.74
C ARG A 52 -1.11 -4.23 4.25
N VAL A 53 -0.43 -3.27 3.61
CA VAL A 53 0.01 -3.42 2.21
C VAL A 53 0.99 -4.59 2.07
N GLU A 54 1.97 -4.70 2.97
CA GLU A 54 2.97 -5.79 2.90
C GLU A 54 2.35 -7.17 3.08
N ALA A 55 1.44 -7.31 4.05
CA ALA A 55 0.73 -8.56 4.29
C ALA A 55 -0.06 -9.01 3.05
N LEU A 56 -0.86 -8.11 2.47
CA LEU A 56 -1.71 -8.42 1.32
C LEU A 56 -0.89 -8.69 0.05
N ILE A 57 0.24 -8.02 -0.15
CA ILE A 57 1.17 -8.34 -1.25
C ILE A 57 1.76 -9.75 -1.06
N GLY A 58 2.11 -10.12 0.17
CA GLY A 58 2.66 -11.45 0.48
C GLY A 58 1.67 -12.60 0.32
N GLU A 59 0.36 -12.30 0.29
CA GLU A 59 -0.73 -13.27 0.07
C GLU A 59 -1.07 -13.48 -1.41
N LEU A 60 -0.50 -12.69 -2.33
CA LEU A 60 -0.75 -12.86 -3.76
C LEU A 60 -0.06 -14.14 -4.29
N PRO A 61 -0.72 -14.85 -5.23
CA PRO A 61 -0.23 -16.13 -5.77
C PRO A 61 0.96 -16.00 -6.73
#